data_AF-A0A8X7CER2-F1
#
_entry.id   AF-A0A8X7CER2-F1
#
_cell.length_a   1.000
_cell.length_b   1.000
_cell.length_c   1.000
_cell.angle_alpha   90.00
_cell.angle_beta   90.00
_cell.angle_gamma   90.00
#
_symmetry.space_group_name_H-M   'P 1'
#
loop_
_entity.id
_entity.type
_entity.pdbx_description
1 polymer ?
#
loop_
_entity_poly.entity_id
_entity_poly.type
_entity_poly.pdbx_seq_one_letter_code
_entity_poly.pdbx_strand_id
1 'polypeptide(L)'
;MAEAVREAVDENVLKRDIAVDGKWQKRDFSSNNGLVTLTSVDTGKAIDVEVFSKHCICPNKTKHLQNCKRNFEGYSGKMEVAGALYPFFSVPSLSAMFAIQNI
;
A
#
# COMPACT_ATOMS: atom_id res chain seq x y z
N MET A 1 -19.41 18.98 22.25
CA MET A 1 -18.20 18.12 22.24
C MET A 1 -18.05 17.37 20.92
N ALA A 2 -19.08 16.67 20.43
CA ALA A 2 -19.03 16.00 19.12
C ALA A 2 -18.80 16.96 17.93
N GLU A 3 -19.32 18.19 18.02
CA GLU A 3 -19.16 19.23 16.99
C GLU A 3 -17.71 19.72 16.89
N ALA A 4 -17.07 20.08 18.02
CA ALA A 4 -15.67 20.46 18.06
C ALA A 4 -14.72 19.32 17.62
N VAL A 5 -15.08 18.06 17.90
CA VAL A 5 -14.34 16.89 17.39
C VAL A 5 -14.51 16.77 15.87
N ARG A 6 -15.70 17.04 15.33
CA ARG A 6 -15.95 17.07 13.88
C ARG A 6 -15.17 18.18 13.19
N GLU A 7 -15.19 19.41 13.72
CA GLU A 7 -14.42 20.53 13.16
C GLU A 7 -12.92 20.23 13.17
N ALA A 8 -12.38 19.72 14.29
CA ALA A 8 -10.97 19.35 14.36
C ALA A 8 -10.60 18.22 13.39
N VAL A 9 -11.53 17.31 13.09
CA VAL A 9 -11.35 16.31 12.04
C VAL A 9 -11.36 16.99 10.67
N ASP A 10 -12.36 17.82 10.35
CA ASP A 10 -12.50 18.50 9.05
C ASP A 10 -11.31 19.43 8.74
N GLU A 11 -10.80 20.18 9.72
CA GLU A 11 -9.60 21.03 9.55
C GLU A 11 -8.32 20.21 9.30
N ASN A 12 -8.27 18.95 9.77
CA ASN A 12 -7.13 18.05 9.61
C ASN A 12 -7.39 16.93 8.60
N VAL A 13 -8.51 16.94 7.85
CA VAL A 13 -8.81 15.94 6.82
C VAL A 13 -7.69 15.88 5.78
N LEU A 14 -6.99 17.00 5.56
CA LEU A 14 -5.96 17.16 4.54
C LEU A 14 -4.52 17.22 5.07
N LYS A 15 -4.28 17.00 6.37
CA LYS A 15 -2.94 16.85 6.95
C LYS A 15 -2.84 15.51 7.68
N ARG A 16 -2.34 14.50 6.96
CA ARG A 16 -2.01 13.18 7.53
C ARG A 16 -0.59 12.85 7.13
N ASP A 17 0.30 12.85 8.11
CA ASP A 17 1.64 12.33 7.91
C ASP A 17 1.58 10.80 7.98
N ILE A 18 1.99 10.17 6.89
CA ILE A 18 2.00 8.72 6.74
C ILE A 18 3.43 8.23 6.52
N ALA A 19 3.81 7.21 7.27
CA ALA A 19 5.02 6.44 7.02
C ALA A 19 4.66 5.20 6.19
N VAL A 20 5.42 4.95 5.14
CA VAL A 20 5.27 3.75 4.31
C VAL A 20 6.50 2.88 4.54
N ASP A 21 6.30 1.70 5.15
CA ASP A 21 7.36 0.70 5.34
C ASP A 21 7.11 -0.53 4.46
N GLY A 22 8.17 -1.03 3.84
CA GLY A 22 8.13 -2.19 2.96
C GLY A 22 9.01 -3.32 3.50
N LYS A 23 8.46 -4.53 3.59
CA LYS A 23 9.20 -5.74 3.94
C LYS A 23 9.15 -6.74 2.78
N TRP A 24 10.31 -7.23 2.38
CA TRP A 24 10.44 -8.10 1.21
C TRP A 24 11.09 -9.42 1.56
N GLN A 25 10.41 -10.52 1.25
CA GLN A 25 11.00 -11.85 1.36
C GLN A 25 11.93 -12.07 0.16
N LYS A 26 13.22 -11.77 0.35
CA LYS A 26 14.27 -11.99 -0.64
C LYS A 26 14.68 -13.46 -0.65
N ARG A 27 14.68 -14.07 -1.84
CA ARG A 27 15.36 -15.34 -2.14
C ARG A 27 16.29 -15.07 -3.31
N ASP A 28 17.58 -15.20 -3.08
CA ASP A 28 18.63 -14.80 -4.03
C ASP A 28 18.47 -13.32 -4.44
N PHE A 29 18.60 -13.01 -5.73
CA PHE A 29 18.50 -11.65 -6.29
C PHE A 29 17.05 -11.14 -6.46
N SER A 30 16.05 -11.92 -6.06
CA SER A 30 14.63 -11.61 -6.31
C SER A 30 13.77 -11.70 -5.05
N SER A 31 12.90 -10.72 -4.85
CA SER A 31 11.85 -10.81 -3.83
C SER A 31 10.66 -11.55 -4.41
N ASN A 32 10.25 -12.64 -3.75
CA ASN A 32 9.09 -13.44 -4.16
C ASN A 32 7.80 -12.89 -3.57
N ASN A 33 7.86 -12.50 -2.29
CA ASN A 33 6.74 -11.95 -1.55
C ASN A 33 7.11 -10.60 -0.96
N GLY A 34 6.10 -9.80 -0.70
CA GLY A 34 6.24 -8.47 -0.19
C GLY A 34 5.06 -8.02 0.64
N LEU A 35 5.35 -7.07 1.52
CA LEU A 35 4.40 -6.48 2.45
C LEU A 35 4.69 -5.00 2.50
N VAL A 36 3.65 -4.20 2.40
CA VAL A 36 3.70 -2.75 2.63
C VAL A 36 2.77 -2.43 3.77
N THR A 37 3.23 -1.59 4.69
CA THR A 37 2.43 -1.12 5.81
C THR A 37 2.42 0.41 5.79
N LEU A 38 1.21 0.94 5.81
CA LEU A 38 0.93 2.36 6.00
C LEU A 38 0.73 2.60 7.48
N THR A 39 1.53 3.48 8.07
CA THR A 39 1.44 3.82 9.49
C THR A 39 1.21 5.31 9.65
N SER A 40 0.23 5.69 10.47
CA SER A 40 0.06 7.08 10.88
C SER A 40 1.26 7.48 11.73
N VAL A 41 1.96 8.54 11.31
CA VAL A 41 3.12 9.05 12.06
C VAL A 41 2.70 9.52 13.45
N ASP A 42 1.57 10.22 13.55
CA ASP A 42 1.08 10.79 14.80
C ASP A 42 0.69 9.73 15.84
N THR A 43 0.07 8.63 15.40
CA THR A 43 -0.51 7.63 16.30
C THR A 43 0.32 6.35 16.40
N GLY A 44 1.26 6.13 15.47
CA GLY A 44 1.98 4.87 15.32
C GLY A 44 1.10 3.69 14.92
N LYS A 45 -0.17 3.92 14.55
CA LYS A 45 -1.12 2.87 14.18
C LYS A 45 -1.00 2.52 12.71
N ALA A 46 -1.05 1.22 12.40
CA ALA A 46 -1.19 0.74 11.04
C ALA A 46 -2.57 1.17 10.51
N ILE A 47 -2.56 1.93 9.42
CA ILE A 47 -3.74 2.41 8.70
C ILE A 47 -4.18 1.36 7.70
N ASP A 48 -3.23 0.78 6.97
CA ASP A 48 -3.50 -0.17 5.90
C ASP A 48 -2.26 -1.04 5.60
N VAL A 49 -2.49 -2.21 5.01
CA VAL A 49 -1.47 -3.21 4.72
C VAL A 49 -1.75 -3.87 3.37
N GLU A 50 -0.77 -3.84 2.48
CA GLU A 50 -0.85 -4.49 1.16
C GLU A 50 0.18 -5.61 1.04
N VAL A 51 -0.23 -6.75 0.48
CA VAL A 51 0.64 -7.92 0.30
C VAL A 51 0.91 -8.13 -1.18
N PHE A 52 2.16 -8.10 -1.59
CA PHE A 52 2.59 -8.40 -2.95
C PHE A 52 3.14 -9.82 -3.07
N SER A 53 2.79 -10.53 -4.14
CA SER A 53 3.27 -11.88 -4.42
C SER A 53 3.58 -12.03 -5.90
N LYS A 54 4.77 -12.57 -6.19
CA LYS A 54 5.16 -13.09 -7.51
C LYS A 54 4.82 -14.57 -7.66
N HIS A 55 4.42 -15.23 -6.57
CA HIS A 55 4.20 -16.67 -6.54
C HIS A 55 2.75 -17.03 -6.90
N CYS A 56 2.58 -17.87 -7.92
CA CYS A 56 1.28 -18.43 -8.34
C CYS A 56 1.05 -19.75 -7.60
N ILE A 57 0.17 -19.75 -6.59
CA ILE A 57 -0.30 -20.99 -5.95
C ILE A 57 -1.49 -21.51 -6.75
N CYS A 58 -1.20 -22.01 -7.94
CA CYS A 58 -2.21 -22.38 -8.92
C CYS A 58 -2.30 -23.91 -8.93
N PRO A 59 -3.33 -24.52 -8.30
CA PRO A 59 -3.40 -25.97 -8.08
C PRO A 59 -3.45 -26.78 -9.38
N ASN A 60 -3.77 -26.14 -10.50
CA ASN A 60 -3.66 -26.70 -11.84
C ASN A 60 -3.04 -25.65 -12.78
N LYS A 61 -1.87 -25.95 -13.38
CA LYS A 61 -1.14 -25.04 -14.28
C LYS A 61 -1.98 -24.62 -15.50
N THR A 62 -3.01 -25.39 -15.87
CA THR A 62 -3.96 -25.12 -16.96
C THR A 62 -5.00 -24.06 -16.63
N LYS A 63 -5.30 -23.80 -15.36
CA LYS A 63 -6.23 -22.73 -14.91
C LYS A 63 -5.49 -21.57 -14.27
N HIS A 64 -4.29 -21.26 -14.79
CA HIS A 64 -3.39 -20.24 -14.26
C HIS A 64 -4.16 -18.94 -13.94
N LEU A 65 -4.94 -18.41 -14.87
CA LEU A 65 -5.60 -17.10 -14.69
C LEU A 65 -6.73 -17.09 -13.64
N GLN A 66 -7.46 -18.18 -13.45
CA GLN A 66 -8.70 -18.17 -12.66
C GLN A 66 -8.45 -18.23 -11.14
N ASN A 67 -7.36 -18.87 -10.71
CA ASN A 67 -7.04 -19.07 -9.29
C ASN A 67 -5.67 -18.52 -8.89
N CYS A 68 -5.06 -17.69 -9.76
CA CYS A 68 -3.75 -17.13 -9.47
C CYS A 68 -3.85 -16.01 -8.43
N LYS A 69 -3.08 -16.17 -7.35
CA LYS A 69 -2.90 -15.17 -6.30
C LYS A 69 -1.67 -14.28 -6.50
N ARG A 70 -1.02 -14.37 -7.68
CA ARG A 70 0.07 -13.47 -8.05
C ARG A 70 -0.54 -12.13 -8.41
N ASN A 71 -0.19 -11.10 -7.65
CA ASN A 71 -0.66 -9.73 -7.87
C ASN A 71 0.49 -8.76 -8.20
N PHE A 72 1.72 -9.26 -8.37
CA PHE A 72 2.87 -8.44 -8.72
C PHE A 72 3.67 -8.98 -9.91
N GLU A 73 4.12 -8.06 -10.78
CA GLU A 73 4.95 -8.34 -11.94
C GLU A 73 6.12 -7.34 -12.07
N GLY A 74 7.33 -7.90 -12.13
CA GLY A 74 8.58 -7.16 -12.29
C GLY A 74 9.71 -7.67 -11.38
N TYR A 75 10.79 -6.91 -11.32
CA TYR A 75 11.94 -7.18 -10.45
C TYR A 75 11.69 -6.72 -9.00
N SER A 76 12.59 -7.03 -8.07
CA SER A 76 12.46 -6.71 -6.64
C SER A 76 12.35 -5.22 -6.36
N GLY A 77 13.22 -4.39 -6.93
CA GLY A 77 13.20 -2.93 -6.75
C GLY A 77 11.90 -2.26 -7.20
N LYS A 78 11.27 -2.75 -8.28
CA LYS A 78 9.95 -2.24 -8.72
C LYS A 78 8.86 -2.48 -7.66
N MET A 79 8.99 -3.52 -6.84
CA MET A 79 8.03 -3.86 -5.79
C MET A 79 8.07 -2.83 -4.66
N GLU A 80 9.24 -2.25 -4.40
CA GLU A 80 9.40 -1.16 -3.43
C GLU A 80 8.69 0.11 -3.90
N VAL A 81 8.91 0.48 -5.16
CA VAL A 81 8.29 1.67 -5.77
C VAL A 81 6.78 1.49 -5.90
N ALA A 82 6.31 0.34 -6.39
CA ALA A 82 4.88 0.05 -6.48
C ALA A 82 4.21 0.05 -5.11
N GLY A 83 4.90 -0.47 -4.09
CA GLY A 83 4.45 -0.44 -2.71
C GLY A 83 4.35 0.97 -2.13
N ALA A 84 5.33 1.82 -2.41
CA ALA A 84 5.32 3.22 -1.98
C ALA A 84 4.22 4.04 -2.67
N LEU A 85 3.88 3.68 -3.92
CA LEU A 85 2.86 4.37 -4.71
C LEU A 85 1.44 3.84 -4.47
N TYR A 86 1.30 2.58 -4.06
CA TYR A 86 0.01 1.94 -3.78
C TYR A 86 -0.97 2.81 -2.96
N PRO A 87 -0.56 3.44 -1.83
CA PRO A 87 -1.45 4.24 -0.99
C PRO A 87 -2.14 5.37 -1.76
N PHE A 88 -1.44 5.96 -2.73
CA PHE A 88 -1.94 7.09 -3.52
C PHE A 88 -2.92 6.66 -4.62
N PHE A 89 -2.97 5.37 -4.96
CA PHE A 89 -3.90 4.81 -5.93
C PHE A 89 -5.05 4.04 -5.28
N SER A 90 -4.83 3.41 -4.12
CA SER A 90 -5.82 2.58 -3.43
C SER A 90 -6.67 3.35 -2.42
N VAL A 91 -6.12 4.41 -1.81
CA VAL A 91 -6.81 5.20 -0.78
C VAL A 91 -7.28 6.53 -1.38
N PRO A 92 -8.61 6.74 -1.57
CA PRO A 92 -9.13 7.93 -2.24
C PRO A 92 -8.73 9.24 -1.56
N SER A 93 -8.62 9.26 -0.23
CA SER A 93 -8.20 10.45 0.53
C SER A 93 -6.73 10.82 0.28
N LEU A 94 -5.83 9.84 0.12
CA LEU A 94 -4.42 10.07 -0.20
C LEU A 94 -4.23 10.45 -1.67
N SER A 95 -5.04 9.88 -2.56
CA SER A 95 -5.06 10.24 -3.99
C SER A 95 -5.40 11.72 -4.20
N ALA A 96 -6.42 12.22 -3.49
CA ALA A 96 -6.82 13.62 -3.52
C ALA A 96 -5.72 14.56 -2.98
N MET A 97 -5.02 14.18 -1.90
CA MET A 97 -3.90 14.96 -1.36
C MET A 97 -2.75 15.12 -2.38
N PHE A 98 -2.34 14.04 -3.04
CA PHE A 98 -1.25 14.09 -4.02
C PHE A 98 -1.62 14.94 -5.25
N ALA A 99 -2.88 14.91 -5.68
CA ALA A 99 -3.35 15.74 -6.79
C ALA A 99 -3.34 17.24 -6.45
N ILE A 100 -3.64 17.63 -5.20
CA ILE A 100 -3.70 19.04 -4.78
C ILE A 100 -2.29 19.61 -4.54
N GLN A 101 -1.33 18.79 -4.10
CA GLN A 101 0.06 19.24 -3.86
C GLN A 101 0.89 19.43 -5.15
N ASN A 102 0.39 18.98 -6.31
CA ASN A 102 1.08 19.09 -7.61
C ASN A 102 0.42 20.11 -8.58
N ILE A 103 -0.44 21.01 -8.06
CA ILE A 103 -1.02 22.17 -8.77
C ILE A 103 -0.33 23.44 -8.27
#